data_AF-A0A1F6IWY1-F1
#
_entry.id   AF-A0A1F6IWY1-F1
#
_cell.length_a   1.000
_cell.length_b   1.000
_cell.length_c   1.000
_cell.angle_alpha   90.00
_cell.angle_beta   90.00
_cell.angle_gamma   90.00
#
_symmetry.space_group_name_H-M   'P 1'
#
loop_
_entity.id
_entity.type
_entity.pdbx_description
1 polymer ?
#
loop_
_entity_poly.entity_id
_entity_poly.type
_entity_poly.pdbx_seq_one_letter_code
_entity_poly.pdbx_strand_id
1 'polypeptide(L)'
;MREAQRLLSGGLAIGYAGGSVRKGVDRGGFKVETSHVELEEGTYHDEWAADRLGGGQELVRTRDGEIFTRLYAGGTISQEELRRLRISKKMVTDYLKGKLSELKDATRLDRYCLPKPDGYWQYRYELTGINFREIPVKVGIETISFKGQLVFAHFFLLSPVE
;
A
#
# COMPACT_ATOMS: atom_id res chain seq x y z
N MET A 1 -3.49 6.81 16.38
CA MET A 1 -3.75 6.99 14.91
C MET A 1 -2.72 7.81 14.12
N ARG A 2 -2.46 9.08 14.43
CA ARG A 2 -1.50 9.92 13.65
C ARG A 2 -0.07 9.38 13.59
N GLU A 3 0.37 8.71 14.65
CA GLU A 3 1.69 8.08 14.71
C GLU A 3 1.74 6.78 13.92
N ALA A 4 0.72 5.93 14.05
CA ALA A 4 0.57 4.74 13.22
C ALA A 4 0.62 5.04 11.71
N GLN A 5 0.07 6.18 11.27
CA GLN A 5 0.13 6.62 9.87
C GLN A 5 1.55 7.00 9.42
N ARG A 6 2.30 7.68 10.29
CA ARG A 6 3.70 8.02 10.03
C ARG A 6 4.56 6.75 9.98
N LEU A 7 4.31 5.80 10.87
CA LEU A 7 4.95 4.48 10.83
C LEU A 7 4.64 3.71 9.54
N LEU A 8 3.38 3.69 9.10
CA LEU A 8 3.00 3.04 7.85
C LEU A 8 3.66 3.71 6.63
N SER A 9 3.72 5.04 6.60
CA SER A 9 4.31 5.79 5.48
C SER A 9 5.84 5.66 5.45
N GLY A 10 6.50 5.84 6.59
CA GLY A 10 7.95 5.69 6.74
C GLY A 10 8.41 4.26 6.53
N GLY A 11 7.71 3.29 7.12
CA GLY A 11 7.98 1.86 6.98
C GLY A 11 7.85 1.38 5.54
N LEU A 12 6.83 1.81 4.80
CA LEU A 12 6.69 1.51 3.37
C LEU A 12 7.81 2.15 2.52
N ALA A 13 8.16 3.40 2.84
CA ALA A 13 9.19 4.15 2.12
C ALA A 13 10.58 3.51 2.28
N ILE A 14 10.93 3.06 3.50
CA ILE A 14 12.20 2.39 3.80
C ILE A 14 12.15 0.92 3.35
N GLY A 15 10.99 0.29 3.55
CA GLY A 15 10.72 -1.11 3.30
C GLY A 15 10.61 -1.45 1.82
N TYR A 16 9.38 -1.42 1.32
CA TYR A 16 8.99 -1.82 -0.04
C TYR A 16 9.54 -0.89 -1.13
N ALA A 17 9.48 0.43 -0.91
CA ALA A 17 9.97 1.42 -1.87
C ALA A 17 11.50 1.58 -1.80
N GLY A 18 12.08 1.52 -0.60
CA GLY A 18 13.50 1.75 -0.33
C GLY A 18 14.41 0.53 -0.50
N GLY A 19 13.85 -0.66 -0.70
CA GLY A 19 14.62 -1.85 -1.06
C GLY A 19 15.25 -2.61 0.11
N SER A 20 14.65 -2.51 1.31
CA SER A 20 15.12 -3.23 2.50
C SER A 20 15.15 -4.77 2.35
N VAL A 21 15.85 -5.44 3.26
CA VAL A 21 16.11 -6.89 3.26
C VAL A 21 14.80 -7.68 3.33
N ARG A 22 14.48 -8.36 2.23
CA ARG A 22 13.34 -9.26 2.13
C ARG A 22 13.71 -10.61 2.73
N LYS A 23 12.94 -11.04 3.74
CA LYS A 23 13.00 -12.43 4.21
C LYS A 23 11.79 -13.18 3.68
N GLY A 24 11.98 -14.44 3.29
CA GLY A 24 10.88 -15.33 2.95
C GLY A 24 10.38 -16.06 4.20
N VAL A 25 9.08 -16.07 4.43
CA VAL A 25 8.44 -16.80 5.54
C VAL A 25 7.35 -17.72 4.98
N ASP A 26 7.20 -18.92 5.52
CA ASP A 26 6.08 -19.81 5.22
C ASP A 26 4.98 -19.63 6.28
N ARG A 27 3.78 -19.28 5.84
CA ARG A 27 2.58 -19.23 6.68
C ARG A 27 1.48 -20.09 6.07
N GLY A 28 1.18 -21.22 6.70
CA GLY A 28 0.08 -22.09 6.26
C GLY A 28 0.20 -22.56 4.81
N GLY A 29 1.42 -22.76 4.30
CA GLY A 29 1.68 -23.15 2.90
C GLY A 29 1.78 -21.97 1.93
N PHE A 30 1.78 -20.74 2.43
CA PHE A 30 2.01 -19.53 1.66
C PHE A 30 3.40 -18.97 1.94
N LYS A 31 4.24 -18.93 0.91
CA LYS A 31 5.49 -18.16 0.95
C LYS A 31 5.15 -16.68 0.82
N VAL A 32 5.46 -15.90 1.84
CA VAL A 32 5.34 -14.44 1.89
C VAL A 32 6.73 -13.82 1.99
N GLU A 33 6.89 -12.64 1.39
CA GLU A 33 8.02 -11.76 1.67
C GLU A 33 7.70 -10.92 2.90
N THR A 34 8.70 -10.60 3.72
CA THR A 34 8.52 -9.73 4.88
C THR A 34 9.63 -8.69 5.01
N SER A 35 9.28 -7.56 5.62
CA SER A 35 10.22 -6.55 6.10
C SER A 35 9.81 -6.08 7.49
N HIS A 36 10.81 -5.83 8.34
CA HIS A 36 10.63 -5.25 9.67
C HIS A 36 11.55 -4.03 9.81
N VAL A 37 11.00 -2.92 10.30
CA VAL A 37 11.69 -1.64 10.45
C VAL A 37 11.40 -1.07 11.83
N GLU A 38 12.46 -0.72 12.54
CA GLU A 38 12.40 0.06 13.78
C GLU A 38 12.54 1.55 13.41
N LEU A 39 11.57 2.36 13.81
CA LEU A 39 11.54 3.81 13.58
C LEU A 39 11.54 4.55 14.92
N GLU A 40 11.74 5.86 14.87
CA GLU A 40 11.62 6.68 16.07
C GLU A 40 10.23 6.47 16.68
N GLU A 41 9.17 6.53 15.90
CA GLU A 41 7.78 6.52 16.36
C GLU A 41 7.26 5.13 16.81
N GLY A 42 8.06 4.06 16.68
CA GLY A 42 7.65 2.69 16.96
C GLY A 42 8.10 1.69 15.89
N THR A 43 7.36 0.59 15.73
CA THR A 43 7.75 -0.51 14.85
C THR A 43 6.79 -0.65 13.66
N TYR A 44 7.36 -1.03 12.51
CA TYR A 44 6.62 -1.38 11.30
C TYR A 44 7.03 -2.77 10.84
N HIS A 45 6.05 -3.61 10.59
CA HIS A 45 6.20 -4.94 10.04
C HIS A 45 5.25 -5.10 8.85
N ASP A 46 5.75 -5.68 7.76
CA ASP A 46 4.98 -5.91 6.54
C ASP A 46 5.23 -7.32 6.04
N GLU A 47 4.16 -7.97 5.59
CA GLU A 47 4.18 -9.30 5.00
C GLU A 47 3.34 -9.29 3.73
N TRP A 48 3.91 -9.70 2.59
CA TRP A 48 3.20 -9.64 1.31
C TRP A 48 3.46 -10.84 0.40
N ALA A 49 2.47 -11.13 -0.43
CA ALA A 49 2.52 -12.16 -1.47
C ALA A 49 2.22 -11.54 -2.84
N ALA A 50 3.09 -10.62 -3.28
CA ALA A 50 2.85 -9.77 -4.45
C ALA A 50 2.54 -10.54 -5.74
N ASP A 51 3.18 -11.69 -5.97
CA ASP A 51 2.99 -12.48 -7.19
C ASP A 51 1.85 -13.51 -7.11
N ARG A 52 1.27 -13.73 -5.93
CA ARG A 52 0.13 -14.67 -5.76
C ARG A 52 -1.20 -13.94 -5.57
N LEU A 53 -1.20 -12.90 -4.73
CA LEU A 53 -2.42 -12.23 -4.26
C LEU A 53 -2.40 -10.72 -4.50
N GLY A 54 -1.23 -10.15 -4.88
CA GLY A 54 -1.01 -8.70 -4.93
C GLY A 54 -1.38 -8.01 -3.61
N GLY A 55 -1.21 -8.73 -2.50
CA GLY A 55 -1.71 -8.33 -1.20
C GLY A 55 -0.82 -8.78 -0.06
N GLY A 56 -1.16 -8.28 1.13
CA GLY A 56 -0.37 -8.43 2.33
C GLY A 56 -1.02 -7.80 3.55
N GLN A 57 -0.24 -7.80 4.63
CA GLN A 57 -0.60 -7.23 5.91
C GLN A 57 0.58 -6.40 6.43
N GLU A 58 0.28 -5.15 6.76
CA GLU A 58 1.14 -4.31 7.58
C GLU A 58 0.64 -4.36 9.04
N LEU A 59 1.57 -4.37 9.97
CA LEU A 59 1.37 -4.25 11.41
C LEU A 59 2.27 -3.13 11.92
N VAL A 60 1.68 -2.17 12.62
CA VAL A 60 2.43 -1.09 13.27
C VAL A 60 2.11 -1.06 14.75
N ARG A 61 3.15 -0.81 15.55
CA ARG A 61 3.02 -0.57 16.99
C ARG A 61 3.64 0.78 17.31
N THR A 62 2.84 1.70 17.84
CA THR A 62 3.34 3.01 18.29
C THR A 62 4.13 2.88 19.59
N ARG A 63 4.91 3.90 19.95
CA ARG A 63 5.59 3.96 21.26
C ARG A 63 4.64 3.83 22.45
N ASP A 64 3.45 4.41 22.33
CA ASP A 64 2.41 4.37 23.36
C ASP A 64 1.70 3.01 23.45
N GLY A 65 2.10 2.04 22.61
CA GLY A 65 1.58 0.68 22.62
C GLY A 65 0.34 0.46 21.77
N GLU A 66 -0.19 1.49 21.08
CA GLU A 66 -1.29 1.30 20.13
C GLU A 66 -0.83 0.39 18.98
N ILE A 67 -1.62 -0.61 18.64
CA ILE A 67 -1.33 -1.50 17.50
C ILE A 67 -2.39 -1.27 16.42
N PHE A 68 -1.95 -1.15 15.18
CA PHE A 68 -2.83 -1.11 14.02
C PHE A 68 -2.40 -2.14 13.01
N THR A 69 -3.38 -2.70 12.30
CA THR A 69 -3.13 -3.52 11.12
C THR A 69 -3.72 -2.86 9.90
N ARG A 70 -2.98 -2.93 8.79
CA ARG A 70 -3.47 -2.59 7.47
C ARG A 70 -3.40 -3.82 6.57
N LEU A 71 -4.57 -4.32 6.18
CA LEU A 71 -4.70 -5.36 5.16
C LEU A 71 -4.80 -4.71 3.79
N TYR A 72 -4.16 -5.30 2.79
CA TYR A 72 -4.28 -4.82 1.43
C TYR A 72 -4.25 -5.96 0.42
N ALA A 73 -4.94 -5.79 -0.70
CA ALA A 73 -4.95 -6.74 -1.79
C ALA A 73 -5.30 -6.05 -3.11
N GLY A 74 -4.79 -6.58 -4.21
CA GLY A 74 -5.09 -6.06 -5.53
C GLY A 74 -4.14 -6.56 -6.59
N GLY A 75 -3.87 -5.72 -7.58
CA GLY A 75 -2.91 -6.04 -8.63
C GLY A 75 -3.08 -5.16 -9.85
N THR A 76 -2.45 -5.61 -10.94
CA THR A 76 -2.59 -4.98 -12.25
C THR A 76 -3.66 -5.67 -13.08
N ILE A 77 -4.12 -5.01 -14.14
CA ILE A 77 -4.84 -5.68 -15.23
C ILE A 77 -3.99 -6.81 -15.85
N SER A 78 -4.63 -7.66 -16.68
CA SER A 78 -3.99 -8.84 -17.26
C SER A 78 -2.75 -8.49 -18.10
N GLN A 79 -1.81 -9.43 -18.23
CA GLN A 79 -0.63 -9.25 -19.08
C GLN A 79 -0.97 -9.02 -20.55
N GLU A 80 -2.10 -9.53 -21.03
CA GLU A 80 -2.60 -9.26 -22.38
C GLU A 80 -3.01 -7.80 -22.54
N GLU A 81 -3.78 -7.26 -21.58
CA GLU A 81 -4.22 -5.88 -21.61
C GLU A 81 -3.03 -4.89 -21.44
N LEU A 82 -2.07 -5.21 -20.57
CA LEU A 82 -0.82 -4.44 -20.46
C LEU A 82 -0.07 -4.39 -21.80
N ARG A 83 0.02 -5.52 -22.52
CA ARG A 83 0.64 -5.59 -23.86
C ARG A 83 -0.12 -4.76 -24.89
N ARG A 84 -1.46 -4.79 -24.89
CA ARG A 84 -2.30 -3.95 -25.77
C ARG A 84 -2.04 -2.46 -25.53
N LEU A 85 -1.86 -2.07 -24.27
CA LEU A 85 -1.50 -0.71 -23.88
C LEU A 85 -0.02 -0.34 -24.10
N ARG A 86 0.81 -1.31 -24.52
CA ARG A 86 2.27 -1.16 -24.70
C ARG A 86 2.99 -0.73 -23.42
N ILE A 87 2.53 -1.23 -22.27
CA ILE A 87 3.17 -1.04 -20.96
C ILE A 87 3.47 -2.39 -20.32
N SER A 88 4.30 -2.41 -19.28
CA SER A 88 4.62 -3.63 -18.51
C SER A 88 4.17 -3.50 -17.05
N LYS A 89 4.02 -4.65 -16.36
CA LYS A 89 3.80 -4.67 -14.89
C LYS A 89 4.88 -3.86 -14.18
N LYS A 90 6.14 -3.97 -14.64
CA LYS A 90 7.27 -3.22 -14.10
C LYS A 90 7.04 -1.70 -14.18
N MET A 91 6.57 -1.18 -15.32
CA MET A 91 6.31 0.25 -15.47
C MET A 91 5.23 0.75 -14.49
N VAL A 92 4.17 -0.04 -14.28
CA VAL A 92 3.14 0.28 -13.29
C VAL A 92 3.71 0.29 -11.87
N THR A 93 4.51 -0.71 -11.52
CA THR A 93 5.18 -0.79 -10.21
C THR A 93 6.19 0.33 -9.99
N ASP A 94 6.99 0.68 -11.00
CA ASP A 94 7.96 1.78 -10.93
C ASP A 94 7.24 3.12 -10.73
N TYR A 95 6.14 3.35 -11.47
CA TYR A 95 5.31 4.54 -11.30
C TYR A 95 4.71 4.61 -9.89
N LEU A 96 4.17 3.50 -9.37
CA LEU A 96 3.66 3.42 -8.00
C LEU A 96 4.74 3.81 -6.99
N LYS A 97 5.93 3.19 -7.06
CA LYS A 97 7.06 3.49 -6.15
C LYS A 97 7.50 4.94 -6.23
N GLY A 98 7.51 5.51 -7.44
CA GLY A 98 7.79 6.93 -7.66
C GLY A 98 6.79 7.81 -6.92
N LYS A 99 5.48 7.55 -7.09
CA LYS A 99 4.43 8.33 -6.42
C LYS A 99 4.43 8.16 -4.90
N LEU A 100 4.67 6.97 -4.38
CA LEU A 100 4.81 6.76 -2.94
C LEU A 100 5.98 7.56 -2.36
N SER A 101 7.12 7.62 -3.09
CA SER A 101 8.29 8.41 -2.67
C SER A 101 8.07 9.92 -2.79
N GLU A 102 7.36 10.37 -3.83
CA GLU A 102 7.04 11.79 -4.09
C GLU A 102 6.04 12.33 -3.07
N LEU A 103 4.93 11.62 -2.86
CA LEU A 103 3.78 12.08 -2.12
C LEU A 103 3.85 11.71 -0.63
N LYS A 104 4.68 10.73 -0.24
CA LYS A 104 4.94 10.32 1.15
C LYS A 104 3.64 10.18 1.96
N ASP A 105 3.51 10.95 3.04
CA ASP A 105 2.37 10.96 3.97
C ASP A 105 1.04 11.36 3.33
N ALA A 106 1.03 11.90 2.12
CA ALA A 106 -0.21 12.18 1.39
C ALA A 106 -0.84 10.92 0.79
N THR A 107 -0.09 9.81 0.64
CA THR A 107 -0.58 8.57 0.00
C THR A 107 -1.33 7.63 0.94
N ARG A 108 -1.63 8.04 2.18
CA ARG A 108 -2.17 7.13 3.21
C ARG A 108 -3.23 7.74 4.14
N LEU A 109 -4.38 7.05 4.19
CA LEU A 109 -5.24 6.71 5.33
C LEU A 109 -6.14 7.74 6.02
N ASP A 110 -6.06 9.04 5.75
CA ASP A 110 -7.03 10.00 6.32
C ASP A 110 -7.57 11.04 5.35
N ARG A 111 -7.02 11.07 4.14
CA ARG A 111 -7.45 12.01 3.12
C ARG A 111 -7.37 11.39 1.74
N TYR A 112 -8.21 11.92 0.88
CA TYR A 112 -8.11 11.70 -0.55
C TYR A 112 -6.77 12.27 -1.04
N CYS A 113 -6.07 11.48 -1.86
CA CYS A 113 -4.87 11.92 -2.58
C CYS A 113 -5.14 11.82 -4.07
N LEU A 114 -5.36 12.97 -4.70
CA LEU A 114 -5.75 13.06 -6.09
C LEU A 114 -4.82 14.03 -6.83
N PRO A 115 -3.53 13.67 -6.99
CA PRO A 115 -2.61 14.49 -7.77
C PRO A 115 -3.13 14.64 -9.21
N LYS A 116 -2.75 15.75 -9.85
CA LYS A 116 -3.02 15.94 -11.28
C LYS A 116 -2.35 14.82 -12.08
N PRO A 117 -2.92 14.45 -13.25
CA PRO A 117 -2.26 13.52 -14.16
C PRO A 117 -0.84 13.97 -14.51
N ASP A 118 0.06 12.98 -14.55
CA ASP A 118 1.46 13.12 -14.89
C ASP A 118 1.68 12.52 -16.29
N GLY A 119 1.48 13.37 -17.30
CA GLY A 119 1.41 12.95 -18.69
C GLY A 119 0.28 11.93 -18.91
N TYR A 120 0.65 10.69 -19.22
CA TYR A 120 -0.31 9.61 -19.44
C TYR A 120 -0.76 8.91 -18.16
N TRP A 121 -0.10 9.14 -17.03
CA TRP A 121 -0.35 8.40 -15.81
C TRP A 121 -1.18 9.21 -14.83
N GLN A 122 -2.06 8.55 -14.08
CA GLN A 122 -2.78 9.18 -12.98
C GLN A 122 -2.80 8.25 -11.77
N TYR A 123 -2.26 8.73 -10.66
CA TYR A 123 -2.38 8.10 -9.34
C TYR A 123 -3.59 8.66 -8.60
N ARG A 124 -4.29 7.80 -7.86
CA ARG A 124 -5.34 8.19 -6.93
C ARG A 124 -5.32 7.34 -5.67
N TYR A 125 -5.66 7.96 -4.56
CA TYR A 125 -5.95 7.31 -3.30
C TYR A 125 -7.26 7.86 -2.76
N GLU A 126 -8.23 6.99 -2.54
CA GLU A 126 -9.58 7.39 -2.18
C GLU A 126 -10.07 6.57 -0.99
N LEU A 127 -10.72 7.23 -0.03
CA LEU A 127 -11.48 6.51 1.01
C LEU A 127 -12.83 6.13 0.40
N THR A 128 -13.28 4.88 0.63
CA THR A 128 -14.50 4.36 -0.01
C THR A 128 -15.80 4.99 0.51
N GLY A 129 -15.71 5.93 1.46
CA GLY A 129 -16.85 6.55 2.11
C GLY A 129 -17.58 5.62 3.09
N ILE A 130 -17.14 4.37 3.22
CA ILE A 130 -17.63 3.43 4.24
C ILE A 130 -17.12 3.93 5.60
N ASN A 131 -17.98 4.68 6.30
CA ASN A 131 -17.77 5.15 7.66
C ASN A 131 -18.75 4.44 8.59
N PHE A 132 -18.24 3.50 9.38
CA PHE A 132 -19.01 2.95 10.48
C PHE A 132 -18.91 3.91 11.67
N ARG A 133 -20.04 4.27 12.28
CA ARG A 133 -20.05 5.19 13.44
C ARG A 133 -19.32 4.61 14.65
N GLU A 134 -19.39 3.29 14.82
CA GLU A 134 -18.93 2.59 16.03
C GLU A 134 -17.77 1.64 15.76
N ILE A 135 -17.49 1.32 14.50
CA ILE A 135 -16.41 0.39 14.13
C ILE A 135 -15.23 1.24 13.65
N PRO A 136 -14.07 1.23 14.35
CA PRO A 136 -12.93 2.08 14.06
C PRO A 136 -12.11 1.56 12.86
N VAL A 137 -12.78 1.24 11.75
CA VAL A 137 -12.17 0.71 10.53
C VAL A 137 -12.24 1.77 9.43
N LYS A 138 -11.13 1.95 8.72
CA LYS A 138 -11.07 2.76 7.50
C LYS A 138 -10.85 1.88 6.30
N VAL A 139 -11.60 2.14 5.23
CA VAL A 139 -11.50 1.41 3.96
C VAL A 139 -11.18 2.40 2.86
N GLY A 140 -10.30 2.00 1.96
CA GLY A 140 -9.99 2.80 0.79
C GLY A 140 -9.40 1.99 -0.35
N ILE A 141 -9.14 2.69 -1.45
CA ILE A 141 -8.61 2.15 -2.68
C ILE A 141 -7.49 3.05 -3.20
N GLU A 142 -6.40 2.42 -3.61
CA GLU A 142 -5.28 3.03 -4.31
C GLU A 142 -5.33 2.57 -5.75
N THR A 143 -5.34 3.49 -6.71
CA THR A 143 -5.46 3.17 -8.14
C THR A 143 -4.44 3.90 -8.99
N ILE A 144 -4.09 3.28 -10.11
CA ILE A 144 -3.30 3.92 -11.17
C ILE A 144 -4.02 3.71 -12.49
N SER A 145 -4.17 4.80 -13.24
CA SER A 145 -4.66 4.79 -14.62
C SER A 145 -3.56 5.18 -15.61
N PHE A 146 -3.57 4.57 -16.78
CA PHE A 146 -2.73 4.94 -17.93
C PHE A 146 -3.63 5.32 -19.10
N LYS A 147 -3.49 6.55 -19.62
CA LYS A 147 -4.34 7.13 -20.67
C LYS A 147 -5.85 7.06 -20.33
N GLY A 148 -6.18 7.23 -19.05
CA GLY A 148 -7.55 7.16 -18.54
C GLY A 148 -8.08 5.74 -18.32
N GLN A 149 -7.36 4.68 -18.71
CA GLN A 149 -7.73 3.31 -18.40
C GLN A 149 -7.13 2.88 -17.07
N LEU A 150 -7.94 2.30 -16.18
CA LEU A 150 -7.48 1.73 -14.91
C LEU A 150 -6.55 0.54 -15.20
N VAL A 151 -5.31 0.59 -14.70
CA VAL A 151 -4.30 -0.47 -14.91
C VAL A 151 -3.84 -1.14 -13.61
N PHE A 152 -4.16 -0.55 -12.46
CA PHE A 152 -3.84 -1.08 -11.14
C PHE A 152 -4.85 -0.61 -10.11
N ALA A 153 -5.20 -1.50 -9.18
CA ALA A 153 -6.02 -1.20 -8.03
C ALA A 153 -5.57 -2.04 -6.83
N HIS A 154 -5.41 -1.40 -5.68
CA HIS A 154 -5.16 -2.00 -4.37
C HIS A 154 -6.23 -1.51 -3.39
N PHE A 155 -7.02 -2.44 -2.86
CA PHE A 155 -7.92 -2.16 -1.76
C PHE A 155 -7.17 -2.30 -0.45
N PHE A 156 -7.57 -1.53 0.56
CA PHE A 156 -7.01 -1.67 1.89
C PHE A 156 -8.05 -1.42 2.98
N LEU A 157 -7.79 -2.04 4.12
CA LEU A 157 -8.53 -1.88 5.37
C LEU A 157 -7.53 -1.57 6.48
N LEU A 158 -7.72 -0.48 7.20
CA LEU A 158 -6.96 -0.13 8.40
C LEU A 158 -7.86 -0.30 9.62
N SER A 159 -7.39 -1.04 10.61
CA SER A 159 -8.10 -1.30 11.87
C SER A 159 -7.12 -1.24 13.04
N PRO A 160 -7.53 -0.77 14.23
CA PRO A 160 -6.81 -1.06 15.47
C PRO A 160 -6.77 -2.57 15.71
N VAL A 161 -5.73 -3.02 16.41
CA VAL A 161 -5.55 -4.39 16.92
C VAL A 161 -5.51 -4.24 18.43
N GLU A 162 -6.63 -4.56 19.08
CA GLU A 162 -6.90 -4.43 20.53
C GLU A 162 -7.10 -2.98 21.03
#